data_AF-A0A9D6IR51-F1
#
_entry.id   AF-A0A9D6IR51-F1
#
_cell.length_a   1.000
_cell.length_b   1.000
_cell.length_c   1.000
_cell.angle_alpha   90.00
_cell.angle_beta   90.00
_cell.angle_gamma   90.00
#
_symmetry.space_group_name_H-M   'P 1'
#
loop_
_entity.id
_entity.type
_entity.pdbx_description
1 polymer ?
#
loop_
_entity_poly.entity_id
_entity_poly.type
_entity_poly.pdbx_seq_one_letter_code
_entity_poly.pdbx_strand_id
1 'polypeptide(L)'
;MATKAKTEEKKTTVSSMAKDLWLATLGAFSLAEEEVNRFVKKLVDRGSLSQEEGKKLVADLRTKVKKNRLDFGKIIEENVSKALEKLNIPSKEEIHDLTRKVDELAKKIDTFGTKVA
;
A
#
# COMPACT_ATOMS: atom_id res chain seq x y z
N MET A 1 -9.64 20.06 33.27
CA MET A 1 -9.31 20.27 31.84
C MET A 1 -7.85 19.90 31.61
N ALA A 2 -7.50 18.66 31.27
CA ALA A 2 -6.10 18.30 30.93
C ALA A 2 -5.91 16.99 30.14
N THR A 3 -6.96 16.41 29.55
CA THR A 3 -6.87 15.07 28.92
C THR A 3 -7.09 15.06 27.40
N LYS A 4 -7.27 16.21 26.73
CA LYS A 4 -7.53 16.27 25.27
C LYS A 4 -6.31 16.51 24.37
N ALA A 5 -5.12 16.76 24.91
CA ALA A 5 -3.97 17.18 24.09
C ALA A 5 -3.00 16.04 23.68
N LYS A 6 -3.14 14.82 24.20
CA LYS A 6 -2.12 13.75 24.04
C LYS A 6 -2.43 12.68 22.99
N THR A 7 -3.56 12.77 22.29
CA THR A 7 -4.03 11.73 21.35
C THR A 7 -3.73 12.06 19.88
N GLU A 8 -3.40 13.31 19.53
CA GLU A 8 -3.20 13.74 18.14
C GLU A 8 -1.76 13.52 17.59
N GLU A 9 -0.71 13.48 18.43
CA GLU A 9 0.68 13.32 17.95
C GLU A 9 1.04 11.89 17.48
N LYS A 10 0.29 10.87 17.92
CA LYS A 10 0.63 9.46 17.65
C LYS A 10 0.15 8.99 16.27
N LYS A 11 -0.86 9.65 15.69
CA LYS A 11 -1.49 9.25 14.41
C LYS A 11 -0.69 9.71 13.18
N THR A 12 0.03 10.82 13.29
CA THR A 12 0.90 11.37 12.24
C THR A 12 2.24 10.63 12.15
N THR A 13 2.81 10.26 13.29
CA THR A 13 4.11 9.59 13.37
C THR A 13 4.12 8.25 12.62
N VAL A 14 3.16 7.36 12.90
CA VAL A 14 3.09 6.05 12.22
C VAL A 14 2.82 6.18 10.72
N SER A 15 2.00 7.16 10.31
CA SER A 15 1.74 7.41 8.88
C SER A 15 2.97 7.93 8.14
N SER A 16 3.76 8.83 8.77
CA SER A 16 5.01 9.34 8.19
C SER A 16 6.05 8.23 8.03
N MET A 17 6.25 7.40 9.05
CA MET A 17 7.20 6.28 9.00
C MET A 17 6.82 5.25 7.93
N ALA A 18 5.53 4.95 7.78
CA ALA A 18 5.05 4.05 6.73
C ALA A 18 5.30 4.63 5.32
N LYS A 19 5.10 5.95 5.14
CA LYS A 19 5.40 6.63 3.88
C LYS A 19 6.88 6.66 3.57
N ASP A 20 7.73 6.98 4.54
CA ASP A 20 9.18 7.02 4.37
C ASP A 20 9.74 5.63 4.05
N LEU A 21 9.27 4.60 4.76
CA LEU A 21 9.63 3.21 4.48
C LEU A 21 9.16 2.76 3.09
N TRP A 22 7.96 3.17 2.68
CA TRP A 22 7.44 2.89 1.34
C TRP A 22 8.27 3.58 0.26
N LEU A 23 8.59 4.86 0.43
CA LEU A 23 9.44 5.64 -0.47
C LEU A 23 10.85 5.06 -0.57
N ALA A 24 11.46 4.67 0.57
CA ALA A 24 12.76 4.02 0.60
C ALA A 24 12.74 2.67 -0.13
N THR A 25 11.68 1.87 0.06
CA THR A 25 11.52 0.57 -0.62
C THR A 25 11.35 0.75 -2.13
N LEU A 26 10.53 1.71 -2.56
CA LEU A 26 10.36 2.04 -3.98
C LEU A 26 11.65 2.59 -4.60
N GLY A 27 12.37 3.45 -3.87
CA GLY A 27 13.65 4.01 -4.31
C GLY A 27 14.74 2.94 -4.46
N ALA A 28 14.84 2.02 -3.49
CA ALA A 28 15.75 0.87 -3.58
C ALA A 28 15.43 -0.02 -4.79
N PHE A 29 14.15 -0.22 -5.11
CA PHE A 29 13.73 -0.96 -6.29
C PHE A 29 14.12 -0.26 -7.59
N SER A 30 13.93 1.06 -7.68
CA SER A 30 14.32 1.83 -8.87
C SER A 30 15.82 1.77 -9.13
N LEU A 31 16.66 1.82 -8.09
CA LEU A 31 18.11 1.68 -8.22
C LEU A 31 18.52 0.27 -8.71
N ALA A 32 17.76 -0.76 -8.31
CA ALA A 32 18.03 -2.13 -8.74
C ALA A 32 17.87 -2.33 -10.25
N GLU A 33 16.91 -1.66 -10.91
CA GLU A 33 16.76 -1.74 -12.37
C GLU A 33 18.01 -1.22 -13.11
N GLU A 34 18.61 -0.15 -12.61
CA GLU A 34 19.82 0.41 -13.20
C GLU A 34 21.04 -0.48 -13.00
N GLU A 35 21.16 -1.09 -11.81
CA GLU A 35 22.25 -2.05 -11.52
C GLU A 35 22.11 -3.33 -12.35
N VAL A 36 20.89 -3.82 -12.60
CA VAL A 36 20.64 -4.95 -13.49
C VAL A 36 21.14 -4.63 -14.92
N ASN A 37 20.83 -3.45 -15.44
CA ASN A 37 21.31 -3.05 -16.77
C ASN A 37 22.84 -2.94 -16.82
N ARG A 38 23.47 -2.38 -15.78
CA ARG A 38 24.93 -2.30 -15.67
C ARG A 38 25.59 -3.68 -15.60
N PHE A 39 25.00 -4.60 -14.84
CA PHE A 39 25.50 -5.96 -14.71
C PHE A 39 25.43 -6.73 -16.03
N VAL A 40 24.29 -6.67 -16.73
CA VAL A 40 24.14 -7.28 -18.05
C VAL A 40 25.11 -6.68 -19.05
N LYS A 41 25.29 -5.35 -19.05
CA LYS A 41 26.26 -4.68 -19.91
C LYS A 41 27.69 -5.20 -19.65
N LYS A 42 28.10 -5.33 -18.38
CA LYS A 42 29.41 -5.90 -18.01
C LYS A 42 29.59 -7.34 -18.50
N LEU A 43 28.54 -8.16 -18.50
CA LEU A 43 28.60 -9.54 -19.03
C LEU A 43 28.77 -9.56 -20.56
N VAL A 44 28.11 -8.64 -21.25
CA VAL A 44 28.28 -8.46 -22.70
C VAL A 44 29.69 -7.97 -23.03
N ASP A 45 30.20 -6.98 -22.30
CA ASP A 45 31.55 -6.42 -22.50
C ASP A 45 32.66 -7.47 -22.23
N ARG A 46 32.41 -8.42 -21.31
CA ARG A 46 33.31 -9.55 -21.03
C ARG A 46 33.19 -10.69 -22.04
N GLY A 47 32.31 -10.59 -23.04
CA GLY A 47 32.05 -11.64 -24.01
C GLY A 47 31.34 -12.88 -23.44
N SER A 48 30.81 -12.80 -22.21
CA SER A 48 30.05 -13.90 -21.58
C SER A 48 28.61 -13.98 -22.09
N LEU A 49 28.11 -12.92 -22.73
CA LEU A 49 26.81 -12.84 -23.38
C LEU A 49 26.95 -12.06 -24.70
N SER A 50 26.21 -12.42 -25.72
CA SER A 50 26.04 -11.57 -26.90
C SER A 50 25.18 -10.35 -26.57
N GLN A 51 25.26 -9.29 -27.39
CA GLN A 51 24.37 -8.13 -27.25
C GLN A 51 22.89 -8.49 -27.32
N GLU A 52 22.54 -9.48 -28.14
CA GLU A 52 21.17 -9.92 -28.34
C GLU A 52 20.65 -10.67 -27.10
N GLU A 53 21.45 -11.59 -26.55
CA GLU A 53 21.12 -12.31 -25.31
C GLU A 53 21.01 -11.36 -24.12
N GLY A 54 21.89 -10.35 -24.02
CA GLY A 54 21.81 -9.33 -22.98
C GLY A 54 20.51 -8.53 -23.05
N LYS A 55 20.12 -8.07 -24.25
CA LYS A 55 18.85 -7.36 -24.46
C LYS A 55 17.64 -8.22 -24.11
N LYS A 56 17.66 -9.49 -24.53
CA LYS A 56 16.59 -10.46 -24.25
C LYS A 56 16.47 -10.74 -22.75
N LEU A 57 17.59 -10.92 -22.06
CA LEU A 57 17.62 -11.16 -20.61
C LEU A 57 16.99 -10.00 -19.83
N VAL A 58 17.32 -8.76 -20.16
CA VAL A 58 16.71 -7.57 -19.55
C VAL A 58 15.20 -7.50 -19.83
N ALA A 59 14.78 -7.80 -21.07
CA ALA A 59 13.37 -7.81 -21.44
C ALA A 59 12.56 -8.90 -20.70
N ASP A 60 13.12 -10.11 -20.59
CA ASP A 60 12.50 -11.23 -19.87
C ASP A 60 12.40 -10.94 -18.37
N LEU A 61 13.46 -10.39 -17.77
CA LEU A 61 13.46 -9.95 -16.37
C LEU A 61 12.39 -8.89 -16.11
N ARG A 62 12.31 -7.85 -16.96
CA ARG A 62 11.28 -6.82 -16.84
C ARG A 62 9.87 -7.39 -16.93
N THR A 63 9.64 -8.34 -17.83
CA THR A 63 8.33 -8.96 -18.02
C THR A 63 7.94 -9.82 -16.82
N LYS A 64 8.86 -10.65 -16.31
CA LYS A 64 8.65 -11.45 -15.09
C LYS A 64 8.40 -10.57 -13.87
N VAL A 65 9.18 -9.51 -13.71
CA VAL A 65 9.01 -8.54 -12.62
C VAL A 65 7.65 -7.85 -12.68
N LYS A 66 7.20 -7.41 -13.87
CA LYS A 66 5.86 -6.81 -14.02
C LYS A 66 4.76 -7.78 -13.62
N LYS A 67 4.85 -9.05 -14.05
CA LYS A 67 3.88 -10.09 -13.68
C LYS A 67 3.87 -10.32 -12.17
N ASN A 68 5.05 -10.55 -11.59
CA ASN A 68 5.19 -10.78 -10.15
C ASN A 68 4.73 -9.58 -9.32
N ARG A 69 4.94 -8.33 -9.76
CA ARG A 69 4.47 -7.12 -9.04
C ARG A 69 2.96 -7.10 -8.84
N LEU A 70 2.17 -7.54 -9.83
CA LEU A 70 0.71 -7.59 -9.72
C LEU A 70 0.27 -8.61 -8.68
N ASP A 71 0.88 -9.79 -8.69
CA ASP A 71 0.57 -10.85 -7.73
C ASP A 71 1.03 -10.47 -6.31
N PHE A 72 2.22 -9.87 -6.20
CA PHE A 72 2.76 -9.40 -4.92
C PHE A 72 1.91 -8.30 -4.29
N GLY A 73 1.36 -7.38 -5.11
CA GLY A 73 0.46 -6.33 -4.64
C GLY A 73 -0.78 -6.91 -3.94
N LYS A 74 -1.41 -7.92 -4.55
CA LYS A 74 -2.58 -8.62 -3.98
C LYS A 74 -2.24 -9.32 -2.67
N ILE A 75 -1.10 -10.02 -2.63
CA ILE A 75 -0.65 -10.72 -1.41
C ILE A 75 -0.39 -9.74 -0.28
N ILE A 76 0.25 -8.59 -0.56
CA ILE A 76 0.48 -7.56 0.45
C ILE A 76 -0.85 -6.99 0.93
N GLU A 77 -1.75 -6.61 0.02
CA GLU A 77 -3.06 -6.07 0.38
C GLU A 77 -3.84 -7.02 1.29
N GLU A 78 -3.90 -8.30 0.93
CA GLU A 78 -4.58 -9.32 1.74
C GLU A 78 -3.94 -9.48 3.14
N ASN A 79 -2.61 -9.48 3.22
CA ASN A 79 -1.91 -9.59 4.51
C ASN A 79 -2.05 -8.33 5.37
N VAL A 80 -2.05 -7.14 4.77
CA VAL A 80 -2.26 -5.88 5.48
C VAL A 80 -3.70 -5.83 6.00
N SER A 81 -4.70 -6.16 5.19
CA SER A 81 -6.10 -6.24 5.63
C SER A 81 -6.27 -7.21 6.79
N LYS A 82 -5.73 -8.43 6.68
CA LYS A 82 -5.75 -9.43 7.77
C LYS A 82 -5.06 -8.94 9.05
N ALA A 83 -3.95 -8.20 8.92
CA ALA A 83 -3.26 -7.64 10.09
C ALA A 83 -4.08 -6.55 10.77
N LEU A 84 -4.74 -5.68 9.98
CA LEU A 84 -5.61 -4.62 10.49
C LEU A 84 -6.85 -5.20 11.19
N GLU A 85 -7.47 -6.24 10.62
CA GLU A 85 -8.57 -6.99 11.24
C GLU A 85 -8.16 -7.56 12.60
N LYS A 86 -6.99 -8.22 12.68
CA LYS A 86 -6.46 -8.77 13.94
C LYS A 86 -6.19 -7.70 15.01
N LEU A 87 -5.93 -6.47 14.59
CA LEU A 87 -5.71 -5.33 15.47
C LEU A 87 -7.02 -4.58 15.81
N ASN A 88 -8.19 -5.11 15.41
CA ASN A 88 -9.49 -4.44 15.55
C ASN A 88 -9.52 -3.04 14.92
N ILE A 89 -8.76 -2.82 13.85
CA ILE A 89 -8.76 -1.56 13.11
C ILE A 89 -9.73 -1.70 11.94
N PRO A 90 -10.93 -1.07 11.99
CA PRO A 90 -11.91 -1.16 10.92
C PRO A 90 -11.42 -0.41 9.67
N SER A 91 -11.83 -0.91 8.51
CA SER A 91 -11.54 -0.28 7.23
C SER A 91 -12.29 1.04 7.09
N LYS A 92 -11.82 1.90 6.17
CA LYS A 92 -12.45 3.19 5.90
C LYS A 92 -13.88 3.04 5.38
N GLU A 93 -14.14 2.00 4.59
CA GLU A 93 -15.46 1.71 4.02
C GLU A 93 -16.45 1.28 5.11
N GLU A 94 -16.02 0.40 6.02
CA GLU A 94 -16.85 -0.02 7.16
C GLU A 94 -17.21 1.15 8.07
N ILE A 95 -16.27 2.08 8.32
CA ILE A 95 -16.56 3.30 9.07
C ILE A 95 -17.63 4.12 8.36
N HIS A 96 -17.50 4.31 7.04
CA HIS A 96 -18.42 5.14 6.26
C HIS A 96 -19.83 4.53 6.19
N ASP A 97 -19.91 3.21 6.06
CA ASP A 97 -21.16 2.46 6.09
C ASP A 97 -21.84 2.54 7.44
N LEU A 98 -21.06 2.48 8.52
CA LEU A 98 -21.60 2.66 9.87
C LEU A 98 -22.09 4.09 10.10
N THR A 99 -21.36 5.11 9.63
CA THR A 99 -21.79 6.51 9.67
C THR A 99 -23.13 6.69 8.97
N ARG A 100 -23.28 6.15 7.75
CA ARG A 100 -24.53 6.22 6.99
C ARG A 100 -25.71 5.52 7.70
N LYS A 101 -25.47 4.34 8.28
CA LYS A 101 -26.49 3.64 9.08
C LYS A 101 -26.91 4.45 10.31
N VAL A 102 -25.96 5.11 10.97
CA VAL A 102 -26.25 5.99 12.11
C VAL A 102 -27.09 7.20 11.68
N ASP A 103 -26.76 7.83 10.55
CA ASP A 103 -27.53 8.96 10.01
C ASP A 103 -28.96 8.56 9.62
N GLU A 104 -29.13 7.39 9.00
CA GLU A 104 -30.45 6.85 8.67
C GLU A 104 -31.26 6.55 9.93
N LEU A 105 -30.63 6.00 10.96
CA LEU A 105 -31.28 5.71 12.24
C LEU A 105 -31.65 7.00 12.97
N ALA A 106 -30.78 8.01 12.95
CA ALA A 106 -31.04 9.33 13.52
C ALA A 106 -32.26 9.99 12.85
N LYS A 107 -32.37 9.93 11.51
CA LYS A 107 -33.53 10.44 10.77
C LYS A 107 -34.83 9.71 11.14
N LYS A 108 -34.78 8.39 11.29
CA LYS A 108 -35.96 7.59 11.71
C LYS A 108 -36.40 8.00 13.11
N ILE A 109 -35.48 8.11 14.06
CA ILE A 109 -35.77 8.52 15.43
C ILE A 109 -36.38 9.92 15.46
N ASP A 110 -35.84 10.86 14.70
CA ASP A 110 -36.35 12.23 14.61
C ASP A 110 -37.78 12.27 14.04
N THR A 111 -38.03 11.47 13.00
CA THR A 111 -39.37 11.30 12.40
C THR A 111 -40.36 10.67 13.37
N PHE A 112 -39.94 9.70 14.19
CA PHE A 112 -40.79 9.12 15.24
C PHE A 112 -41.05 10.12 16.38
N GLY A 113 -40.05 10.90 16.78
CA GLY A 113 -40.18 11.93 17.82
C GLY A 113 -41.14 13.05 17.44
N THR A 114 -41.13 13.49 16.18
CA THR A 114 -42.08 14.49 15.65
C THR A 114 -43.49 13.95 15.42
N LYS A 115 -43.68 12.63 15.35
CA LYS A 115 -44.99 12.00 15.16
C LYS A 115 -45.70 11.65 16.49
N VAL A 116 -44.98 11.73 17.60
CA VAL A 116 -45.46 11.40 18.97
C VAL A 116 -45.68 12.66 19.82
N ALA A 117 -45.15 13.82 19.38
CA ALA A 117 -45.48 15.15 19.92
C ALA A 117 -46.69 15.74 19.19
#